data_AF-I0L6Q4-F1
#
_entry.id   AF-I0L6Q4-F1
#
_cell.length_a   1.000
_cell.length_b   1.000
_cell.length_c   1.000
_cell.angle_alpha   90.00
_cell.angle_beta   90.00
_cell.angle_gamma   90.00
#
_symmetry.space_group_name_H-M   'P 1'
#
loop_
_entity.id
_entity.type
_entity.pdbx_description
1 polymer ?
#
loop_
_entity_poly.entity_id
_entity_poly.type
_entity_poly.pdbx_seq_one_letter_code
_entity_poly.pdbx_strand_id
1 'polypeptide(L)'
;MIRTLVVASLLLLTGCSPAEAPSPAPSSTTPSDKAAAAACTRVVRSIEAKDSPIGDVTTAMASIDSTDPAVREAGQRLGSAAKEAGDLWVKNDPTVDTGPANQRLADARQGMLTACTNLFGEYPWPFTRKPAPTPSR
;
A
#
# COMPACT_ATOMS: atom_id res chain seq x y z
N MET A 1 -31.90 20.25 -39.05
CA MET A 1 -32.14 18.87 -39.53
C MET A 1 -33.06 18.19 -38.52
N ILE A 2 -34.10 17.52 -39.02
CA ILE A 2 -35.31 17.09 -38.29
C ILE A 2 -35.33 15.56 -38.20
N ARG A 3 -35.78 15.05 -37.03
CA ARG A 3 -36.36 13.72 -36.71
C ARG A 3 -35.51 12.46 -36.86
N THR A 4 -35.41 11.66 -35.79
CA THR A 4 -36.35 10.52 -35.59
C THR A 4 -36.27 9.99 -34.14
N LEU A 5 -37.43 9.95 -33.48
CA LEU A 5 -37.70 9.13 -32.31
C LEU A 5 -38.29 7.81 -32.82
N VAL A 6 -37.80 6.67 -32.32
CA VAL A 6 -38.52 5.39 -32.40
C VAL A 6 -38.66 4.86 -30.99
N VAL A 7 -39.90 4.90 -30.51
CA VAL A 7 -40.41 4.14 -29.38
C VAL A 7 -41.08 2.89 -29.97
N ALA A 8 -40.69 1.71 -29.50
CA ALA A 8 -41.48 0.48 -29.59
C ALA A 8 -40.94 -0.46 -28.49
N SER A 9 -41.57 -0.52 -27.32
CA SER A 9 -42.77 -1.30 -26.99
C SER A 9 -42.39 -2.61 -26.30
N LEU A 10 -43.00 -2.75 -25.13
CA LEU A 10 -42.81 -3.76 -24.11
C LEU A 10 -43.00 -5.18 -24.65
N LEU A 11 -42.07 -6.07 -24.33
CA LEU A 11 -42.35 -7.49 -24.16
C LEU A 11 -42.26 -7.81 -22.67
N LEU A 12 -43.44 -7.92 -22.06
CA LEU A 12 -43.68 -8.51 -20.76
C LEU A 12 -43.27 -9.99 -20.81
N LEU A 13 -42.10 -10.30 -20.27
CA LEU A 13 -41.73 -11.65 -19.85
C LEU A 13 -41.91 -11.75 -18.34
N THR A 14 -43.12 -12.16 -17.94
CA THR A 14 -43.36 -12.80 -16.66
C THR A 14 -42.69 -14.17 -16.67
N GLY A 15 -41.62 -14.35 -15.91
CA GLY A 15 -40.98 -15.65 -15.73
C GLY A 15 -39.77 -15.62 -14.82
N CYS A 16 -39.88 -16.29 -13.67
CA CYS A 16 -38.83 -16.69 -12.73
C CYS A 16 -37.91 -15.60 -12.16
N SER A 17 -38.14 -15.26 -10.88
CA SER A 17 -37.06 -14.78 -10.00
C SER A 17 -35.87 -15.74 -10.06
N PRO A 18 -34.65 -15.28 -10.38
CA PRO A 18 -33.50 -15.71 -9.61
C PRO A 18 -33.51 -14.91 -8.31
N ALA A 19 -33.26 -15.62 -7.22
CA ALA A 19 -32.96 -15.05 -5.92
C ALA A 19 -32.12 -13.78 -6.06
N GLU A 20 -32.46 -12.75 -5.28
CA GLU A 20 -31.55 -11.67 -4.95
C GLU A 20 -30.23 -12.32 -4.55
N ALA A 21 -29.25 -12.27 -5.45
CA ALA A 21 -27.91 -12.71 -5.12
C ALA A 21 -27.53 -11.88 -3.90
N PRO A 22 -27.13 -12.51 -2.77
CA PRO A 22 -26.66 -11.72 -1.65
C PRO A 22 -25.60 -10.78 -2.20
N SER A 23 -25.80 -9.48 -2.02
CA SER A 23 -24.76 -8.49 -2.27
C SER A 23 -23.46 -9.08 -1.73
N PRO A 24 -22.39 -9.18 -2.54
CA PRO A 24 -21.16 -9.81 -2.07
C PRO A 24 -20.82 -9.12 -0.75
N ALA A 25 -20.81 -9.92 0.33
CA ALA A 25 -20.45 -9.46 1.65
C ALA A 25 -19.15 -8.64 1.48
N PRO A 26 -19.02 -7.48 2.15
CA PRO A 26 -17.85 -6.62 1.96
C PRO A 26 -16.61 -7.50 2.04
N SER A 27 -15.93 -7.62 0.90
CA SER A 27 -14.72 -8.43 0.80
C SER A 27 -13.85 -8.08 1.98
N SER A 28 -13.42 -9.10 2.73
CA SER A 28 -12.54 -8.93 3.88
C SER A 28 -11.49 -7.87 3.56
N THR A 29 -11.56 -6.73 4.24
CA THR A 29 -10.56 -5.66 4.12
C THR A 29 -9.20 -6.10 4.67
N THR A 30 -9.15 -7.28 5.29
CA THR A 30 -7.90 -7.89 5.77
C THR A 30 -7.11 -8.42 4.58
N PRO A 31 -5.90 -7.89 4.34
CA PRO A 31 -5.02 -8.39 3.29
C PRO A 31 -4.61 -9.83 3.59
N SER A 32 -4.56 -10.66 2.54
CA SER A 32 -4.11 -12.05 2.64
C SER A 32 -2.68 -12.13 3.18
N ASP A 33 -1.83 -11.20 2.72
CA ASP A 33 -0.48 -11.02 3.23
C ASP A 33 -0.42 -9.88 4.26
N LYS A 34 -0.49 -10.25 5.53
CA LYS A 34 -0.42 -9.29 6.66
C LYS A 34 0.96 -8.68 6.83
N ALA A 35 2.01 -9.40 6.47
CA ALA A 35 3.39 -8.92 6.58
C ALA A 35 3.64 -7.83 5.53
N ALA A 36 3.23 -8.07 4.28
CA ALA A 36 3.26 -7.07 3.22
C ALA A 36 2.44 -5.83 3.61
N ALA A 37 1.21 -6.01 4.10
CA ALA A 37 0.37 -4.88 4.50
C ALA A 37 0.97 -4.05 5.64
N ALA A 38 1.60 -4.71 6.63
CA ALA A 38 2.30 -4.02 7.70
C ALA A 38 3.51 -3.24 7.18
N ALA A 39 4.32 -3.83 6.30
CA ALA A 39 5.47 -3.18 5.69
C ALA A 39 5.04 -1.97 4.83
N CYS A 40 4.00 -2.14 4.01
CA CYS A 40 3.44 -1.09 3.16
C CYS A 40 2.87 0.08 3.97
N THR A 41 2.18 -0.20 5.08
CA THR A 41 1.69 0.85 5.98
C THR A 41 2.85 1.64 6.60
N ARG A 42 3.95 0.96 6.97
CA ARG A 42 5.12 1.60 7.56
C ARG A 42 5.93 2.42 6.56
N VAL A 43 6.08 1.98 5.32
CA VAL A 43 6.84 2.77 4.32
C VAL A 43 6.13 4.09 3.99
N VAL A 44 4.80 4.09 3.88
CA VAL A 44 4.03 5.33 3.67
C VAL A 44 4.27 6.30 4.81
N ARG A 45 4.20 5.82 6.07
CA ARG A 45 4.48 6.64 7.25
C ARG A 45 5.92 7.16 7.25
N SER A 46 6.89 6.34 6.84
CA SER A 46 8.29 6.73 6.76
C SER A 46 8.51 7.89 5.79
N ILE A 47 7.87 7.82 4.62
CA ILE A 47 7.91 8.87 3.59
C ILE A 47 7.24 10.15 4.08
N GLU A 48 6.02 10.06 4.61
CA GLU A 48 5.25 11.22 5.07
C GLU A 48 5.91 11.91 6.26
N ALA A 49 6.39 11.15 7.24
CA ALA A 49 7.01 11.68 8.45
C ALA A 49 8.47 12.11 8.27
N LYS A 50 9.08 11.85 7.09
CA LYS A 50 10.53 11.92 6.87
C LYS A 50 11.28 11.19 7.99
N ASP A 51 10.85 9.97 8.24
CA ASP A 51 11.23 9.21 9.43
C ASP A 51 12.73 8.91 9.44
N SER A 52 13.26 8.58 10.61
CA SER A 52 14.69 8.27 10.75
C SER A 52 15.06 6.97 10.01
N PRO A 53 16.33 6.77 9.62
CA PRO A 53 16.79 5.51 9.03
C PRO A 53 16.49 4.29 9.93
N ILE A 54 16.40 4.48 11.25
CA ILE A 54 16.05 3.42 12.20
C ILE A 54 14.60 2.93 11.99
N GLY A 55 13.68 3.85 11.66
CA GLY A 55 12.29 3.49 11.33
C GLY A 55 12.20 2.57 10.12
N ASP A 56 13.03 2.80 9.10
CA ASP A 56 13.08 1.97 7.89
C ASP A 56 13.64 0.57 8.10
N VAL A 57 14.53 0.37 9.07
CA VAL A 57 14.99 -0.98 9.47
C VAL A 57 13.80 -1.80 9.97
N THR A 58 12.89 -1.20 10.74
CA THR A 58 11.70 -1.91 11.22
C THR A 58 10.70 -2.23 10.09
N THR A 59 10.65 -1.39 9.05
CA THR A 59 9.89 -1.65 7.83
C THR A 59 10.48 -2.84 7.08
N ALA A 60 11.80 -2.85 6.90
CA ALA A 60 12.53 -3.95 6.28
C ALA A 60 12.30 -5.28 7.01
N MET A 61 12.27 -5.27 8.35
CA MET A 61 11.94 -6.46 9.14
C MET A 61 10.52 -6.97 8.87
N ALA A 62 9.52 -6.09 8.80
CA ALA A 62 8.14 -6.50 8.50
C ALA A 62 7.99 -7.11 7.11
N SER A 63 8.83 -6.73 6.15
CA SER A 63 8.78 -7.30 4.80
C SER A 63 9.42 -8.69 4.68
N ILE A 64 10.23 -9.15 5.64
CA ILE A 64 10.92 -10.46 5.53
C ILE A 64 9.90 -11.61 5.44
N ASP A 65 8.81 -11.50 6.19
CA ASP A 65 7.76 -12.53 6.27
C ASP A 65 6.68 -12.37 5.19
N SER A 66 6.83 -11.40 4.28
CA SER A 66 5.93 -11.22 3.14
C SER A 66 6.03 -12.42 2.20
N THR A 67 4.88 -12.93 1.78
CA THR A 67 4.77 -13.95 0.73
C THR A 67 4.93 -13.36 -0.67
N ASP A 68 4.74 -12.04 -0.82
CA ASP A 68 5.05 -11.32 -2.05
C ASP A 68 6.58 -11.10 -2.21
N PRO A 69 7.19 -11.56 -3.31
CA PRO A 69 8.63 -11.45 -3.53
C PRO A 69 9.08 -10.01 -3.83
N ALA A 70 8.27 -9.19 -4.50
CA ALA A 70 8.63 -7.81 -4.81
C ALA A 70 8.71 -6.96 -3.54
N VAL A 71 7.78 -7.16 -2.60
CA VAL A 71 7.78 -6.53 -1.28
C VAL A 71 8.97 -6.98 -0.44
N ARG A 72 9.31 -8.28 -0.46
CA ARG A 72 10.51 -8.80 0.23
C ARG A 72 11.79 -8.16 -0.30
N GLU A 73 11.99 -8.15 -1.60
CA GLU A 73 13.19 -7.59 -2.21
C GLU A 73 13.28 -6.08 -1.98
N ALA A 74 12.18 -5.35 -2.15
CA ALA A 74 12.16 -3.91 -1.89
C ALA A 74 12.45 -3.61 -0.41
N GLY A 75 11.94 -4.44 0.51
CA GLY A 75 12.26 -4.41 1.93
C GLY A 75 13.73 -4.60 2.24
N GLN A 76 14.39 -5.56 1.58
CA GLN A 76 15.84 -5.78 1.73
C GLN A 76 16.67 -4.60 1.22
N ARG A 77 16.28 -4.01 0.08
CA ARG A 77 16.92 -2.80 -0.46
C ARG A 77 16.74 -1.62 0.50
N LEU A 78 15.54 -1.44 1.05
CA LEU A 78 15.24 -0.42 2.06
C LEU A 78 16.09 -0.61 3.31
N GLY A 79 16.18 -1.82 3.85
CA GLY A 79 17.01 -2.12 5.02
C GLY A 79 18.50 -1.85 4.80
N SER A 80 19.01 -2.14 3.60
CA SER A 80 20.42 -1.90 3.25
C SER A 80 20.73 -0.41 3.16
N ALA A 81 19.88 0.37 2.49
CA ALA A 81 20.04 1.82 2.40
C ALA A 81 19.85 2.50 3.77
N ALA A 82 18.91 2.01 4.57
CA ALA A 82 18.67 2.50 5.93
C ALA A 82 19.88 2.24 6.84
N LYS A 83 20.51 1.07 6.73
CA LYS A 83 21.75 0.76 7.44
C LYS A 83 22.88 1.70 7.02
N GLU A 84 23.09 1.92 5.72
CA GLU A 84 24.13 2.82 5.23
C GLU A 84 23.95 4.25 5.77
N ALA A 85 22.74 4.81 5.63
CA ALA A 85 22.41 6.14 6.13
C ALA A 85 22.52 6.22 7.67
N GLY A 86 22.08 5.18 8.38
CA GLY A 86 22.19 5.07 9.83
C GLY A 86 23.64 5.00 10.32
N ASP A 87 24.50 4.22 9.65
CA ASP A 87 25.93 4.12 9.99
C ASP A 87 26.64 5.48 9.82
N LEU A 88 26.27 6.27 8.80
CA LEU A 88 26.78 7.63 8.62
C LEU A 88 26.26 8.60 9.68
N TRP A 89 24.96 8.51 10.03
CA TRP A 89 24.36 9.33 11.08
C TRP A 89 25.01 9.06 12.45
N VAL A 90 25.28 7.80 12.78
CA VAL A 90 25.96 7.40 14.02
C VAL A 90 27.40 7.90 14.05
N LYS A 91 28.13 7.78 12.94
CA LYS A 91 29.52 8.28 12.84
C LYS A 91 29.60 9.80 13.02
N ASN A 92 28.61 10.54 12.52
CA ASN A 92 28.47 11.99 12.66
C ASN A 92 29.76 12.76 12.31
N ASP A 93 30.44 12.33 11.25
CA ASP A 93 31.64 12.99 10.74
C ASP A 93 31.22 14.17 9.84
N PRO A 94 31.54 15.43 10.21
CA PRO A 94 31.13 16.60 9.43
C PRO A 94 31.85 16.72 8.08
N THR A 95 32.90 15.94 7.83
CA THR A 95 33.65 15.94 6.56
C THR A 95 33.06 14.98 5.53
N VAL A 96 32.14 14.10 5.95
CA VAL A 96 31.53 13.10 5.08
C VAL A 96 30.22 13.63 4.50
N ASP A 97 30.12 13.61 3.16
CA ASP A 97 28.86 13.92 2.49
C ASP A 97 27.85 12.77 2.65
N THR A 98 26.76 13.05 3.36
CA THR A 98 25.66 12.09 3.59
C THR A 98 24.60 12.12 2.49
N GLY A 99 24.65 13.11 1.58
CA GLY A 99 23.69 13.29 0.49
C GLY A 99 23.47 12.03 -0.35
N PRO A 100 24.52 11.35 -0.84
CA PRO A 100 24.38 10.13 -1.64
C PRO A 100 23.68 8.98 -0.90
N ALA A 101 23.95 8.78 0.39
CA ALA A 101 23.31 7.74 1.19
C ALA A 101 21.84 8.08 1.47
N ASN A 102 21.55 9.35 1.76
CA ASN A 102 20.18 9.84 1.93
C ASN A 102 19.36 9.70 0.63
N GLN A 103 19.98 9.93 -0.53
CA GLN A 103 19.34 9.71 -1.83
C GLN A 103 19.02 8.23 -2.04
N ARG A 104 19.97 7.32 -1.78
CA ARG A 104 19.72 5.87 -1.86
C ARG A 104 18.60 5.43 -0.94
N LEU A 105 18.49 6.00 0.27
CA LEU A 105 17.39 5.73 1.18
C LEU A 105 16.04 6.22 0.63
N ALA A 106 16.00 7.43 0.06
CA ALA A 106 14.80 7.96 -0.58
C ALA A 106 14.35 7.08 -1.76
N ASP A 107 15.29 6.67 -2.62
CA ASP A 107 15.01 5.80 -3.76
C ASP A 107 14.48 4.44 -3.29
N ALA A 108 15.04 3.88 -2.21
CA ALA A 108 14.59 2.62 -1.65
C ALA A 108 13.19 2.69 -1.03
N ARG A 109 12.86 3.80 -0.33
CA ARG A 109 11.50 4.07 0.17
C ARG A 109 10.50 4.13 -0.99
N GLN A 110 10.87 4.81 -2.07
CA GLN A 110 10.04 4.92 -3.26
C GLN A 110 9.86 3.57 -3.98
N GLY A 111 10.92 2.76 -4.06
CA GLY A 111 10.86 1.41 -4.61
C GLY A 111 9.94 0.49 -3.81
N MET A 112 9.99 0.58 -2.48
CA MET A 112 9.08 -0.15 -1.59
C MET A 112 7.63 0.33 -1.74
N LEU A 113 7.38 1.64 -1.82
CA LEU A 113 6.05 2.17 -2.12
C LEU A 113 5.53 1.65 -3.47
N THR A 114 6.37 1.59 -4.49
CA THR A 114 6.01 1.06 -5.81
C THR A 114 5.63 -0.42 -5.74
N ALA A 115 6.41 -1.25 -5.03
CA ALA A 115 6.07 -2.66 -4.82
C ALA A 115 4.71 -2.82 -4.12
N CYS A 116 4.46 -2.00 -3.08
CA CYS A 116 3.18 -1.97 -2.38
C CYS A 116 2.01 -1.54 -3.26
N THR A 117 2.20 -0.53 -4.11
CA THR A 117 1.18 -0.07 -5.05
C THR A 117 0.88 -1.14 -6.11
N ASN A 118 1.89 -1.87 -6.59
CA ASN A 118 1.68 -2.97 -7.52
C ASN A 118 0.90 -4.13 -6.90
N LEU A 119 1.11 -4.39 -5.60
CA LEU A 119 0.44 -5.48 -4.88
C LEU A 119 -0.99 -5.13 -4.47
N PHE A 120 -1.21 -3.92 -3.94
CA PHE A 120 -2.47 -3.53 -3.30
C PHE A 120 -3.27 -2.48 -4.06
N GLY A 121 -2.78 -2.00 -5.20
CA GLY A 121 -3.33 -0.86 -5.94
C GLY A 121 -2.87 0.48 -5.37
N GLU A 122 -3.43 1.58 -5.88
CA GLU A 122 -3.07 2.92 -5.42
C GLU A 122 -3.45 3.16 -3.95
N TYR A 123 -2.58 3.86 -3.22
CA TYR A 123 -2.86 4.34 -1.87
C TYR A 123 -3.95 5.44 -1.89
N PRO A 124 -4.87 5.54 -0.90
CA PRO A 124 -4.92 4.82 0.38
C PRO A 124 -5.60 3.44 0.34
N TRP A 125 -4.88 2.43 0.85
CA TRP A 125 -5.39 1.06 0.94
C TRP A 125 -6.49 0.89 1.99
N PRO A 126 -7.44 -0.05 1.80
CA PRO A 126 -8.56 -0.23 2.72
C PRO A 126 -8.15 -0.63 4.14
N PHE A 127 -7.01 -1.30 4.31
CA PHE A 127 -6.50 -1.75 5.62
C PHE A 127 -5.71 -0.69 6.39
N THR A 128 -5.47 0.49 5.81
CA THR A 128 -4.85 1.62 6.53
C THR A 128 -5.89 2.54 7.18
N ARG A 129 -7.19 2.35 6.87
CA ARG A 129 -8.28 3.12 7.47
C ARG A 129 -8.60 2.59 8.87
N LYS A 130 -8.68 3.49 9.84
CA LYS A 130 -9.24 3.18 11.16
C LYS A 130 -10.74 2.84 10.99
N PRO A 131 -11.28 1.80 11.64
CA PRO A 131 -12.71 1.50 11.55
C PRO A 131 -13.54 2.72 11.95
N ALA A 132 -14.58 3.04 11.17
CA ALA A 132 -15.52 4.08 11.57
C ALA A 132 -16.20 3.66 12.89
N PRO A 133 -16.40 4.58 13.85
CA PRO A 133 -17.10 4.25 15.07
C PRO A 133 -18.50 3.74 14.73
N THR A 134 -18.85 2.55 15.22
CA THR A 134 -20.18 1.98 15.05
C THR A 134 -21.19 2.91 15.70
N PRO A 135 -22.25 3.37 15.01
CA PRO A 135 -23.29 4.14 15.65
C PRO A 135 -23.99 3.25 16.69
N SER A 136 -23.83 3.58 17.96
CA SER A 136 -24.60 3.00 19.06
C SER A 136 -26.07 3.37 18.85
N ARG A 137 -26.92 2.35 18.69
CA ARG A 137 -28.39 2.48 18.61
C ARG A 137 -28.96 2.69 20.01
#